data_AF-F5L7Q8-F1
#
_entry.id   AF-F5L7Q8-F1
#
_cell.length_a   1.000
_cell.length_b   1.000
_cell.length_c   1.000
_cell.angle_alpha   90.00
_cell.angle_beta   90.00
_cell.angle_gamma   90.00
#
_symmetry.space_group_name_H-M   'P 1'
#
loop_
_entity.id
_entity.type
_entity.pdbx_description
1 polymer ?
#
loop_
_entity_poly.entity_id
_entity_poly.type
_entity_poly.pdbx_seq_one_letter_code
_entity_poly.pdbx_strand_id
1 'polypeptide(L)' 'MPRGATETKTLKVGDKAPDFTLKSHTDETITLSDFLGKKNVFIAFYPLDWTPV' A
#
# COMPACT_ATOMS: atom_id res chain seq x y z
N MET A 1 -6.09 20.23 2.77
CA MET A 1 -5.67 18.85 3.08
C MET A 1 -6.35 17.89 2.11
N PRO A 2 -5.66 16.87 1.56
CA PRO A 2 -6.30 15.87 0.71
C PRO A 2 -7.38 15.12 1.51
N ARG A 3 -8.58 14.98 0.91
CA ARG A 3 -9.79 14.46 1.56
C ARG A 3 -9.68 13.02 2.12
N GLY A 4 -8.68 12.25 1.71
CA GLY A 4 -8.47 10.87 2.16
C GLY A 4 -7.62 10.69 3.43
N ALA A 5 -6.96 11.74 3.94
CA ALA A 5 -6.07 11.63 5.09
C ALA A 5 -6.81 11.51 6.45
N THR A 6 -8.13 11.71 6.46
CA THR A 6 -8.94 11.81 7.69
C THR A 6 -9.84 10.61 7.96
N GLU A 7 -9.88 9.59 7.08
CA GLU A 7 -10.82 8.46 7.21
C GLU A 7 -10.21 7.19 7.82
N THR A 8 -8.88 7.10 7.95
CA THR A 8 -8.22 5.91 8.52
C THR A 8 -7.64 6.23 9.90
N LYS A 9 -7.98 5.42 10.91
CA LYS A 9 -7.24 5.44 12.19
C LYS A 9 -5.75 5.33 11.89
N THR A 10 -4.91 6.12 12.56
CA THR A 10 -3.45 5.98 12.50
C THR A 10 -3.09 4.51 12.78
N LEU A 11 -2.49 3.84 11.79
CA LEU A 11 -2.10 2.43 11.91
C LEU A 11 -1.02 2.29 13.01
N LYS A 12 -1.13 1.23 13.81
CA LYS A 12 -0.13 0.84 14.82
C LYS A 12 0.25 -0.62 14.66
N VAL A 13 1.36 -1.00 15.27
CA VAL A 13 1.80 -2.41 15.33
C VAL A 13 0.71 -3.29 15.92
N GLY A 14 0.46 -4.43 15.27
CA GLY A 14 -0.59 -5.38 15.65
C GLY A 14 -1.94 -5.13 14.96
N ASP A 15 -2.17 -3.96 14.36
CA ASP A 15 -3.36 -3.75 13.53
C ASP A 15 -3.28 -4.60 12.26
N LYS A 16 -4.43 -5.14 11.83
CA LYS A 16 -4.53 -5.77 10.52
C LYS A 16 -4.32 -4.70 9.45
N ALA A 17 -3.39 -4.94 8.53
CA ALA A 17 -3.16 -4.05 7.39
C ALA A 17 -4.45 -3.90 6.56
N PRO A 18 -4.85 -2.67 6.18
CA PRO A 18 -5.98 -2.46 5.26
C PRO A 18 -5.70 -3.13 3.92
N ASP A 19 -6.69 -3.85 3.40
CA ASP A 19 -6.56 -4.48 2.10
C ASP A 19 -6.66 -3.43 0.99
N PHE A 20 -5.94 -3.65 -0.10
CA PHE A 20 -5.99 -2.81 -1.29
C PHE A 20 -5.67 -3.62 -2.53
N THR A 21 -6.19 -3.14 -3.66
CA THR A 21 -5.89 -3.68 -4.98
C THR A 21 -5.35 -2.56 -5.84
N LEU A 22 -4.18 -2.76 -6.42
CA LEU A 22 -3.50 -1.78 -7.27
C LEU A 22 -3.03 -2.43 -8.57
N LYS A 23 -2.95 -1.61 -9.62
CA LYS A 23 -2.34 -2.01 -10.88
C LYS A 23 -0.83 -1.78 -10.80
N SER A 24 -0.06 -2.77 -11.20
CA SER A 24 1.40 -2.70 -11.28
C SER A 24 1.87 -2.07 -12.60
N HIS A 25 3.18 -1.85 -12.71
CA HIS A 25 3.82 -1.36 -13.94
C HIS A 25 3.84 -2.39 -15.09
N THR A 26 3.52 -3.66 -14.80
CA THR A 26 3.44 -4.75 -15.80
C THR A 26 2.00 -5.10 -16.18
N ASP A 27 1.04 -4.21 -15.90
CA ASP A 27 -0.41 -4.40 -16.06
C ASP A 27 -1.04 -5.52 -15.19
N GLU A 28 -0.25 -6.19 -14.35
CA GLU A 28 -0.78 -7.13 -13.36
C GLU A 28 -1.57 -6.37 -12.27
N THR A 29 -2.71 -6.93 -11.87
CA THR A 29 -3.50 -6.44 -10.74
C THR A 29 -3.10 -7.19 -9.48
N ILE A 30 -2.66 -6.47 -8.46
CA ILE A 30 -2.10 -7.03 -7.23
C ILE A 30 -3.04 -6.68 -6.07
N THR A 31 -3.49 -7.68 -5.31
CA THR A 31 -4.23 -7.48 -4.06
C THR A 31 -3.38 -7.89 -2.86
N LEU A 32 -3.34 -7.06 -1.80
CA LEU A 32 -2.51 -7.34 -0.62
C LEU A 32 -2.87 -8.69 0.04
N SER A 33 -4.17 -9.00 0.14
CA SER A 33 -4.65 -10.25 0.74
C SER A 33 -4.20 -11.53 0.01
N ASP A 34 -3.77 -11.45 -1.26
CA ASP A 34 -3.27 -12.62 -2.00
C ASP A 34 -1.95 -13.18 -1.43
N PHE A 35 -1.21 -12.37 -0.67
CA PHE A 35 0.07 -12.75 -0.05
C PHE A 35 -0.07 -13.23 1.40
N LEU A 36 -1.27 -13.08 2.00
CA LEU A 36 -1.50 -13.40 3.40
C LEU A 36 -1.21 -14.89 3.69
N GLY A 37 -0.35 -15.16 4.67
CA GLY A 37 0.06 -16.52 5.05
C GLY A 37 1.05 -17.18 4.09
N LYS A 38 1.42 -16.53 2.98
CA LYS A 38 2.38 -17.07 2.00
C LYS A 38 3.77 -16.48 2.18
N LYS A 39 3.88 -15.18 2.50
CA LYS A 39 5.14 -14.48 2.73
C LYS A 39 4.93 -13.16 3.49
N ASN A 40 6.02 -12.60 4.00
CA ASN A 40 6.04 -11.25 4.53
C ASN A 40 5.94 -10.23 3.38
N VAL A 41 5.27 -9.10 3.63
CA VAL A 41 5.10 -8.01 2.67
C VAL A 41 5.66 -6.73 3.26
N PHE A 42 6.50 -6.03 2.51
CA PHE A 42 7.01 -4.70 2.83
C PHE A 42 6.36 -3.66 1.91
N ILE A 43 5.82 -2.58 2.47
CA ILE A 43 5.11 -1.53 1.73
C ILE A 43 5.89 -0.22 1.90
N ALA A 44 6.31 0.37 0.79
CA ALA A 44 6.95 1.67 0.75
C ALA A 44 6.07 2.65 -0.04
N PHE A 45 5.76 3.79 0.58
CA PHE A 45 5.10 4.91 -0.08
C PHE A 45 6.17 5.93 -0.48
N TYR A 46 6.22 6.28 -1.75
CA TYR A 46 7.12 7.30 -2.27
C TYR A 46 6.34 8.20 -3.26
N PRO A 47 6.75 9.46 -3.43
CA PRO A 47 5.91 10.46 -4.10
C PRO A 47 5.88 10.32 -5.62
N LEU A 48 7.04 10.12 -6.26
CA LEU A 48 7.17 10.10 -7.71
C LEU A 48 8.49 9.44 -8.13
N ASP A 49 8.46 8.71 -9.25
CA ASP A 49 9.65 8.20 -9.91
C ASP A 49 10.36 9.29 -10.76
N TRP A 50 11.67 9.15 -10.97
CA TRP A 50 12.44 10.00 -11.89
C TRP A 50 12.44 11.51 -11.56
N THR A 51 12.41 11.87 -10.28
CA THR A 51 12.55 13.27 -9.87
C THR A 51 13.99 13.76 -10.02
N PRO A 52 14.23 15.00 -10.50
CA PRO A 52 15.56 15.61 -10.48
C PRO A 52 16.14 15.65 -9.07
N VAL A 53 17.47 15.52 -8.98
CA VAL A 53 18.25 15.71 -7.74
C VAL A 53 18.55 17.17 -7.47
#